data_AF-A0A385U1D4-F1
#
_entry.id   AF-A0A385U1D4-F1
#
_cell.length_a   1.000
_cell.length_b   1.000
_cell.length_c   1.000
_cell.angle_alpha   90.00
_cell.angle_beta   90.00
_cell.angle_gamma   90.00
#
_symmetry.space_group_name_H-M   'P 1'
#
loop_
_entity.id
_entity.type
_entity.pdbx_description
1 polymer ?
#
loop_
_entity_poly.entity_id
_entity_poly.type
_entity_poly.pdbx_seq_one_letter_code
_entity_poly.pdbx_strand_id
1 'polypeptide(L)'
;MNEEFLEQLEEWHEEDEFEEIVDAITEIPEEERDYALISHLGRALNNLERYEEAVEQFLSIQEEGKDDPLWHYRIGLAYYYLDRYEDARRAFEVADHLEPGDEDTLEFLEWIRNKTAPKPAEKSGAAVSYTDPDVLNFWDDSAPEADKYVSAPLTDELIESVEEALVFKLPASYIQAMKVHNGGIPRNRKFPIEDGAQDFIEISGILGIGRDKKKSLCGSLGSRFMIENGGYPEVGVVICDCPSPSEVVMLDYRSSGNDGEPEVIHVDKANDYKITRLAANFEAFISGLE
;
A
#
# COMPACT_ATOMS: atom_id res chain seq x y z
N MET A 1 -14.12 -35.94 20.56
CA MET A 1 -12.75 -35.97 20.02
C MET A 1 -11.93 -37.02 20.75
N ASN A 2 -11.04 -37.72 20.06
CA ASN A 2 -10.16 -38.71 20.67
C ASN A 2 -8.92 -37.99 21.26
N GLU A 3 -8.71 -38.06 22.57
CA GLU A 3 -7.54 -37.44 23.25
C GLU A 3 -6.22 -37.94 22.65
N GLU A 4 -6.14 -39.23 22.29
CA GLU A 4 -4.97 -39.84 21.63
C GLU A 4 -4.67 -39.21 20.26
N PHE A 5 -5.70 -38.75 19.53
CA PHE A 5 -5.47 -38.09 18.25
C PHE A 5 -4.91 -36.69 18.43
N LEU A 6 -5.40 -35.92 19.41
CA LEU A 6 -4.82 -34.61 19.73
C LEU A 6 -3.36 -34.72 20.17
N GLU A 7 -3.02 -35.72 20.98
CA GLU A 7 -1.64 -35.99 21.37
C GLU A 7 -0.76 -36.27 20.14
N GLN A 8 -1.25 -37.03 19.16
CA GLN A 8 -0.54 -37.25 17.90
C GLN A 8 -0.34 -35.96 17.10
N LEU A 9 -1.35 -35.08 17.04
CA LEU A 9 -1.22 -33.79 16.35
C LEU A 9 -0.19 -32.87 17.03
N GLU A 10 -0.05 -32.95 18.34
CA GLU A 10 1.00 -32.24 19.07
C GLU A 10 2.38 -32.86 18.84
N GLU A 11 2.51 -34.18 18.81
CA GLU A 11 3.77 -34.86 18.47
C GLU A 11 4.25 -34.46 17.07
N TRP A 12 3.39 -34.52 16.05
CA TRP A 12 3.72 -34.06 14.70
C TRP A 12 4.09 -32.58 14.66
N HIS A 13 3.49 -31.74 15.51
CA HIS A 13 3.85 -30.34 15.57
C HIS A 13 5.23 -30.12 16.17
N GLU A 14 5.60 -30.88 17.20
CA GLU A 14 6.94 -30.83 17.81
C GLU A 14 8.03 -31.37 16.86
N GLU A 15 7.67 -32.25 15.92
CA GLU A 15 8.56 -32.84 14.92
C GLU A 15 8.60 -32.06 13.58
N ASP A 16 7.94 -30.90 13.51
CA ASP A 16 7.76 -30.09 12.29
C ASP A 16 7.04 -30.83 11.13
N GLU A 17 6.30 -31.90 11.42
CA GLU A 17 5.52 -32.71 10.48
C GLU A 17 4.15 -32.07 10.18
N PHE A 18 4.16 -30.80 9.77
CA PHE A 18 2.93 -30.02 9.62
C PHE A 18 2.00 -30.52 8.50
N GLU A 19 2.55 -31.11 7.43
CA GLU A 19 1.72 -31.66 6.34
C GLU A 19 0.92 -32.89 6.82
N GLU A 20 1.48 -33.72 7.72
CA GLU A 20 0.76 -34.87 8.30
C GLU A 20 -0.43 -34.41 9.15
N ILE A 21 -0.29 -33.29 9.88
CA ILE A 21 -1.39 -32.66 10.60
C ILE A 21 -2.49 -32.22 9.62
N VAL A 22 -2.10 -31.55 8.53
CA VAL A 22 -3.05 -31.08 7.51
C VAL A 22 -3.78 -32.26 6.87
N ASP A 23 -3.06 -33.29 6.42
CA ASP A 23 -3.62 -34.47 5.78
C ASP A 23 -4.59 -35.21 6.73
N ALA A 24 -4.16 -35.48 7.97
CA ALA A 24 -4.98 -36.21 8.94
C ALA A 24 -6.27 -35.47 9.31
N ILE A 25 -6.23 -34.14 9.44
CA ILE A 25 -7.43 -33.35 9.77
C ILE A 25 -8.34 -33.18 8.53
N THR A 26 -7.76 -33.05 7.34
CA THR A 26 -8.55 -32.86 6.11
C THR A 26 -9.31 -34.12 5.66
N GLU A 27 -8.88 -35.31 6.09
CA GLU A 27 -9.66 -36.55 5.94
C GLU A 27 -10.98 -36.56 6.74
N ILE A 28 -11.07 -35.77 7.81
CA ILE A 28 -12.28 -35.61 8.61
C ILE A 28 -13.24 -34.65 7.86
N PRO A 29 -14.53 -34.97 7.69
CA PRO A 29 -15.50 -34.05 7.09
C PRO A 29 -15.54 -32.69 7.79
N GLU A 30 -15.66 -31.59 7.05
CA GLU A 30 -15.64 -30.23 7.59
C GLU A 30 -16.66 -30.02 8.72
N GLU A 31 -17.85 -30.61 8.59
CA GLU A 31 -18.92 -30.54 9.59
C GLU A 31 -18.64 -31.31 10.89
N GLU A 32 -17.63 -32.20 10.89
CA GLU A 32 -17.20 -32.98 12.04
C GLU A 32 -15.95 -32.39 12.71
N ARG A 33 -15.30 -31.40 12.09
CA ARG A 33 -14.16 -30.69 12.67
C ARG A 33 -14.67 -29.67 13.67
N ASP A 34 -14.26 -29.82 14.91
CA ASP A 34 -14.57 -28.84 15.95
C ASP A 34 -13.44 -27.82 16.13
N TYR A 35 -13.61 -26.95 17.12
CA TYR A 35 -12.71 -25.85 17.41
C TYR A 35 -11.24 -26.27 17.54
N ALA A 36 -10.94 -27.38 18.23
CA ALA A 36 -9.54 -27.76 18.46
C ALA A 36 -8.91 -28.26 17.17
N LEU A 37 -9.62 -29.10 16.41
CA LEU A 37 -9.12 -29.60 15.12
C LEU A 37 -8.86 -28.46 14.13
N ILE A 38 -9.78 -27.51 14.02
CA ILE A 38 -9.61 -26.36 13.13
C ILE A 38 -8.45 -25.46 13.62
N SER A 39 -8.25 -25.33 14.93
CA SER A 39 -7.12 -24.59 15.50
C SER A 39 -5.77 -25.26 15.21
N HIS A 40 -5.68 -26.59 15.31
CA HIS A 40 -4.48 -27.33 14.92
C HIS A 40 -4.20 -27.24 13.42
N LEU A 41 -5.24 -27.35 12.58
CA LEU A 41 -5.14 -27.20 11.14
C LEU A 41 -4.63 -25.81 10.76
N GLY A 42 -5.25 -24.75 11.30
CA GLY A 42 -4.80 -23.37 11.06
C GLY A 42 -3.36 -23.12 11.54
N ARG A 43 -2.96 -23.71 12.68
CA ARG A 43 -1.56 -23.66 13.17
C ARG A 43 -0.59 -24.32 12.18
N ALA A 44 -0.90 -25.53 11.71
CA ALA A 44 -0.07 -26.25 10.77
C ALA A 44 0.05 -25.51 9.43
N LEU A 45 -1.07 -24.95 8.93
CA LEU A 45 -1.09 -24.15 7.71
C LEU A 45 -0.23 -22.89 7.83
N ASN A 46 -0.26 -22.19 8.97
CA ASN A 46 0.65 -21.07 9.23
C ASN A 46 2.13 -21.48 9.15
N ASN A 47 2.50 -22.61 9.76
CA ASN A 47 3.88 -23.10 9.73
C ASN A 47 4.33 -23.58 8.35
N LEU A 48 3.39 -23.97 7.49
CA LEU A 48 3.62 -24.29 6.08
C LEU A 48 3.60 -23.05 5.18
N GLU A 49 3.47 -21.85 5.76
CA GLU A 49 3.33 -20.57 5.04
C GLU A 49 2.08 -20.51 4.12
N ARG A 50 1.08 -21.36 4.36
CA ARG A 50 -0.21 -21.41 3.65
C ARG A 50 -1.22 -20.46 4.32
N TYR A 51 -0.85 -19.18 4.39
CA TYR A 51 -1.52 -18.20 5.24
C TYR A 51 -2.96 -17.90 4.83
N GLU A 52 -3.28 -17.84 3.53
CA GLU A 52 -4.66 -17.64 3.08
C GLU A 52 -5.59 -18.78 3.53
N GLU A 53 -5.13 -20.03 3.44
CA GLU A 53 -5.88 -21.20 3.89
C GLU A 53 -6.03 -21.17 5.42
N ALA A 54 -4.97 -20.80 6.15
CA ALA A 54 -5.04 -20.66 7.61
C ALA A 54 -6.10 -19.62 8.03
N VAL A 55 -6.14 -18.46 7.37
CA VAL A 55 -7.16 -17.42 7.61
C VAL A 55 -8.56 -17.95 7.37
N GLU A 56 -8.79 -18.70 6.29
CA GLU A 56 -10.10 -19.30 6.00
C GLU A 56 -10.54 -20.24 7.13
N GLN A 57 -9.64 -21.11 7.59
CA GLN A 57 -9.92 -22.02 8.70
C GLN A 57 -10.20 -21.25 10.01
N PHE A 58 -9.37 -20.27 10.38
CA PHE A 58 -9.60 -19.50 11.61
C PHE A 58 -10.90 -18.71 11.59
N LEU A 59 -11.28 -18.11 10.46
CA LEU A 59 -12.54 -17.37 10.34
C LEU A 59 -13.77 -18.27 10.49
N SER A 60 -13.68 -19.56 10.13
CA SER A 60 -14.78 -20.51 10.32
C SER A 60 -15.15 -20.77 11.79
N ILE A 61 -14.22 -20.51 12.71
CA ILE A 61 -14.35 -20.70 14.16
C ILE A 61 -14.21 -19.39 14.96
N GLN A 62 -14.45 -18.26 14.31
CA GLN A 62 -14.25 -16.93 14.90
C GLN A 62 -15.12 -16.69 16.15
N GLU A 63 -16.36 -17.19 16.16
CA GLU A 63 -17.28 -16.99 17.28
C GLU A 63 -16.85 -17.76 18.53
N GLU A 64 -16.33 -18.98 18.36
CA GLU A 64 -15.76 -19.80 19.43
C GLU A 64 -14.42 -19.25 19.92
N GLY A 65 -13.58 -18.72 19.00
CA GLY A 65 -12.24 -18.22 19.30
C GLY A 65 -12.16 -16.80 19.86
N LYS A 66 -13.28 -16.08 19.93
CA LYS A 66 -13.28 -14.65 20.32
C LYS A 66 -12.63 -14.34 21.67
N ASP A 67 -12.67 -15.29 22.61
CA ASP A 67 -12.13 -15.17 23.97
C ASP A 67 -10.84 -16.01 24.16
N ASP A 68 -10.26 -16.56 23.06
CA ASP A 68 -9.02 -17.33 23.08
C ASP A 68 -7.84 -16.47 22.56
N PRO A 69 -6.86 -16.11 23.41
CA PRO A 69 -5.69 -15.35 22.99
C PRO A 69 -4.86 -16.06 21.90
N LEU A 70 -4.76 -17.39 21.93
CA LEU A 70 -3.98 -18.14 20.94
C LEU A 70 -4.64 -18.10 19.56
N TRP A 71 -5.96 -18.10 19.49
CA TRP A 71 -6.67 -17.94 18.21
C TRP A 71 -6.36 -16.57 17.59
N HIS A 72 -6.44 -15.51 18.39
CA HIS A 72 -6.12 -14.14 17.95
C HIS A 72 -4.65 -14.02 17.52
N TYR A 73 -3.72 -14.60 18.28
CA TYR A 73 -2.31 -14.66 17.91
C TYR A 73 -2.10 -15.36 16.57
N ARG A 74 -2.69 -16.55 16.38
CA ARG A 74 -2.50 -17.37 15.18
C ARG A 74 -3.11 -16.73 13.93
N ILE A 75 -4.31 -16.16 14.00
CA ILE A 75 -4.87 -15.44 12.84
C ILE A 75 -4.13 -14.12 12.59
N GLY A 76 -3.64 -13.47 13.65
CA GLY A 76 -2.76 -12.29 13.56
C GLY A 76 -1.46 -12.58 12.81
N LEU A 77 -0.83 -13.72 13.11
CA LEU A 77 0.36 -14.22 12.43
C LEU A 77 0.09 -14.43 10.93
N ALA A 78 -1.02 -15.08 10.59
CA ALA A 78 -1.41 -15.30 9.21
C ALA A 78 -1.62 -13.96 8.46
N TYR A 79 -2.37 -13.02 9.06
CA TYR A 79 -2.56 -11.69 8.47
C TYR A 79 -1.24 -10.91 8.32
N TYR A 80 -0.31 -11.05 9.26
CA TYR A 80 0.98 -10.37 9.19
C TYR A 80 1.79 -10.79 7.97
N TYR A 81 1.90 -12.09 7.71
CA TYR A 81 2.63 -12.61 6.55
C TYR A 81 1.90 -12.42 5.21
N LEU A 82 0.60 -12.12 5.25
CA LEU A 82 -0.18 -11.65 4.10
C LEU A 82 -0.10 -10.13 3.87
N ASP A 83 0.78 -9.43 4.58
CA ASP A 83 0.90 -7.96 4.57
C ASP A 83 -0.40 -7.21 4.96
N ARG A 84 -1.37 -7.90 5.58
CA ARG A 84 -2.62 -7.33 6.08
C ARG A 84 -2.43 -6.75 7.48
N TYR A 85 -1.51 -5.79 7.59
CA TYR A 85 -1.00 -5.29 8.87
C TYR A 85 -2.07 -4.70 9.79
N GLU A 86 -3.14 -4.10 9.25
CA GLU A 86 -4.24 -3.56 10.04
C GLU A 86 -5.12 -4.65 10.68
N ASP A 87 -5.33 -5.76 9.96
CA ASP A 87 -6.04 -6.92 10.49
C ASP A 87 -5.16 -7.65 11.51
N ALA A 88 -3.87 -7.82 11.20
CA ALA A 88 -2.89 -8.40 12.11
C ALA A 88 -2.80 -7.60 13.42
N ARG A 89 -2.69 -6.26 13.34
CA ARG A 89 -2.63 -5.40 14.53
C ARG A 89 -3.85 -5.60 15.42
N ARG A 90 -5.06 -5.57 14.85
CA ARG A 90 -6.30 -5.77 15.60
C ARG A 90 -6.33 -7.12 16.30
N ALA A 91 -5.90 -8.19 15.63
CA ALA A 91 -5.84 -9.52 16.23
C ALA A 91 -4.83 -9.56 17.40
N PHE A 92 -3.60 -9.08 17.19
CA PHE A 92 -2.59 -9.05 18.25
C PHE A 92 -2.95 -8.12 19.42
N GLU A 93 -3.64 -6.99 19.18
CA GLU A 93 -4.15 -6.12 20.25
C GLU A 93 -5.20 -6.83 21.12
N VAL A 94 -6.04 -7.68 20.52
CA VAL A 94 -6.99 -8.50 21.29
C VAL A 94 -6.27 -9.64 22.02
N ALA A 95 -5.28 -10.27 21.40
CA ALA A 95 -4.44 -11.28 22.07
C ALA A 95 -3.77 -10.70 23.33
N ASP A 96 -3.11 -9.54 23.24
CA ASP A 96 -2.48 -8.85 24.39
C ASP A 96 -3.53 -8.38 25.41
N HIS A 97 -4.75 -8.04 24.98
CA HIS A 97 -5.82 -7.71 25.94
C HIS A 97 -6.27 -8.91 26.77
N LEU A 98 -6.38 -10.08 26.15
CA LEU A 98 -6.82 -11.33 26.78
C LEU A 98 -5.69 -11.95 27.63
N GLU A 99 -4.47 -11.94 27.13
CA GLU A 99 -3.26 -12.41 27.80
C GLU A 99 -2.13 -11.37 27.70
N PRO A 100 -2.08 -10.40 28.63
CA PRO A 100 -1.09 -9.33 28.58
C PRO A 100 0.32 -9.81 28.86
N GLY A 101 1.28 -9.30 28.09
CA GLY A 101 2.70 -9.52 28.34
C GLY A 101 3.29 -10.79 27.72
N ASP A 102 2.57 -11.43 26.80
CA ASP A 102 3.15 -12.41 25.88
C ASP A 102 4.24 -11.76 25.01
N GLU A 103 5.46 -12.30 25.03
CA GLU A 103 6.63 -11.69 24.39
C GLU A 103 6.48 -11.66 22.87
N ASP A 104 6.00 -12.76 22.27
CA ASP A 104 5.83 -12.90 20.83
C ASP A 104 4.77 -11.92 20.31
N THR A 105 3.60 -11.83 20.98
CA THR A 105 2.54 -10.88 20.63
C THR A 105 3.04 -9.44 20.66
N LEU A 106 3.79 -9.05 21.69
CA LEU A 106 4.36 -7.72 21.80
C LEU A 106 5.41 -7.44 20.71
N GLU A 107 6.23 -8.44 20.37
CA GLU A 107 7.20 -8.34 19.29
C GLU A 107 6.51 -8.13 17.93
N PHE A 108 5.46 -8.89 17.62
CA PHE A 108 4.67 -8.68 16.39
C PHE A 108 3.98 -7.31 16.37
N LEU A 109 3.42 -6.84 17.50
CA LEU A 109 2.88 -5.48 17.60
C LEU A 109 3.96 -4.42 17.36
N GLU A 110 5.18 -4.62 17.86
CA GLU A 110 6.31 -3.73 17.57
C GLU A 110 6.74 -3.78 16.10
N TRP A 111 6.84 -4.97 15.51
CA TRP A 111 7.17 -5.14 14.10
C TRP A 111 6.12 -4.50 13.19
N ILE A 112 4.84 -4.75 13.46
CA ILE A 112 3.73 -4.09 12.77
C ILE A 112 3.83 -2.59 12.97
N ARG A 113 4.04 -2.13 14.20
CA ARG A 113 4.24 -0.71 14.47
C ARG A 113 5.42 -0.16 13.69
N ASN A 114 6.53 -0.87 13.51
CA ASN A 114 7.68 -0.38 12.75
C ASN A 114 7.45 -0.39 11.24
N LYS A 115 6.68 -1.38 10.72
CA LYS A 115 6.29 -1.48 9.31
C LYS A 115 5.22 -0.46 8.91
N THR A 116 4.26 -0.24 9.80
CA THR A 116 3.15 0.72 9.64
C THR A 116 3.47 2.08 10.24
N ALA A 117 4.57 2.19 10.99
CA ALA A 117 5.06 3.47 11.48
C ALA A 117 5.34 4.30 10.25
N PRO A 118 4.84 5.55 10.21
CA PRO A 118 5.49 6.52 9.38
C PRO A 118 6.97 6.51 9.81
N LYS A 119 7.88 6.23 8.87
CA LYS A 119 9.33 6.36 9.12
C LYS A 119 9.55 7.67 9.88
N PRO A 120 10.48 7.71 10.87
CA PRO A 120 10.77 8.95 11.57
C PRO A 120 10.98 10.00 10.52
N ALA A 121 10.08 10.99 10.52
CA ALA A 121 10.10 12.03 9.52
C ALA A 121 11.53 12.58 9.51
N GLU A 122 12.20 12.52 8.36
CA GLU A 122 13.35 13.36 8.08
C GLU A 122 12.86 14.79 8.26
N LYS A 123 12.93 15.29 9.49
CA LYS A 123 12.18 16.46 9.97
C LYS A 123 10.75 16.48 9.46
N SER A 124 9.82 16.10 10.31
CA SER A 124 8.40 16.45 10.14
C SER A 124 8.31 17.95 9.84
N GLY A 125 8.22 18.29 8.55
CA GLY A 125 7.57 19.51 8.12
C GLY A 125 6.23 19.46 8.79
N ALA A 126 5.89 20.54 9.50
CA ALA A 126 4.57 20.70 10.07
C ALA A 126 3.54 20.23 9.04
N ALA A 127 2.52 19.48 9.49
CA ALA A 127 1.35 19.15 8.68
C ALA A 127 1.04 20.37 7.81
N VAL A 128 1.22 20.22 6.50
CA VAL A 128 1.10 21.34 5.59
C VAL A 128 -0.35 21.75 5.63
N SER A 129 -0.63 22.75 6.45
CA SER A 129 -1.90 23.41 6.45
C SER A 129 -1.99 24.07 5.09
N TYR A 130 -2.94 23.66 4.24
CA TYR A 130 -3.21 24.30 2.95
C TYR A 130 -3.74 25.76 3.09
N THR A 131 -3.55 26.38 4.27
CA THR A 131 -3.69 27.81 4.56
C THR A 131 -2.35 28.52 4.80
N ASP A 132 -1.23 27.79 4.71
CA ASP A 132 0.13 28.32 4.85
C ASP A 132 0.53 29.09 3.57
N PRO A 133 0.96 30.37 3.67
CA PRO A 133 1.42 31.15 2.54
C PRO A 133 2.54 30.50 1.71
N ASP A 134 3.32 29.58 2.28
CA ASP A 134 4.36 28.86 1.54
C ASP A 134 3.78 27.82 0.56
N VAL A 135 2.59 27.28 0.83
CA VAL A 135 1.84 26.38 -0.10
C VAL A 135 1.23 27.17 -1.26
N LEU A 136 0.78 28.41 -0.99
CA LEU A 136 0.29 29.32 -2.03
C LEU A 136 1.39 29.69 -3.04
N ASN A 137 2.66 29.52 -2.69
CA ASN A 137 3.80 29.82 -3.56
C ASN A 137 4.45 28.57 -4.19
N PHE A 138 3.83 27.39 -4.05
CA PHE A 138 4.33 26.15 -4.67
C PHE A 138 4.25 26.18 -6.20
N TRP A 139 3.17 26.72 -6.76
CA TRP A 139 2.92 26.76 -8.20
C TRP A 139 3.55 28.00 -8.85
N ASP A 140 4.20 27.80 -10.00
CA ASP A 140 4.71 28.86 -10.85
C ASP A 140 3.75 29.16 -12.01
N ASP A 141 2.64 29.86 -11.72
CA ASP A 141 1.67 30.28 -12.73
C ASP A 141 2.25 31.27 -13.76
N SER A 142 3.43 31.84 -13.47
CA SER A 142 4.15 32.71 -14.40
C SER A 142 4.97 31.93 -15.43
N ALA A 143 5.15 30.63 -15.24
CA ALA A 143 5.88 29.78 -16.18
C ALA A 143 5.16 29.77 -17.54
N PRO A 144 5.86 29.97 -18.68
CA PRO A 144 5.20 30.07 -19.98
C PRO A 144 4.38 28.85 -20.37
N GLU A 145 4.70 27.69 -19.79
CA GLU A 145 4.06 26.41 -20.08
C GLU A 145 2.94 26.04 -19.10
N ALA A 146 2.64 26.86 -18.09
CA ALA A 146 1.69 26.54 -17.03
C ALA A 146 0.30 26.17 -17.58
N ASP A 147 -0.21 26.92 -18.57
CA ASP A 147 -1.53 26.65 -19.20
C ASP A 147 -1.66 25.25 -19.83
N LYS A 148 -0.56 24.55 -20.10
CA LYS A 148 -0.61 23.17 -20.58
C LYS A 148 -1.10 22.19 -19.50
N TYR A 149 -0.88 22.53 -18.24
CA TYR A 149 -1.12 21.68 -17.07
C TYR A 149 -2.29 22.16 -16.21
N VAL A 150 -2.51 23.48 -16.08
CA VAL A 150 -3.53 24.03 -15.17
C VAL A 150 -4.94 23.76 -15.69
N SER A 151 -5.65 22.84 -15.05
CA SER A 151 -7.04 22.48 -15.34
C SER A 151 -8.04 23.35 -14.56
N ALA A 152 -9.31 23.26 -14.95
CA ALA A 152 -10.40 23.89 -14.20
C ALA A 152 -10.50 23.38 -12.74
N PRO A 153 -11.04 24.17 -11.80
CA PRO A 153 -11.24 23.74 -10.41
C PRO A 153 -12.04 22.44 -10.29
N LEU A 154 -11.71 21.63 -9.28
CA LEU A 154 -12.32 20.33 -9.09
C LEU A 154 -13.75 20.41 -8.54
N THR A 155 -14.55 19.44 -8.95
CA THR A 155 -15.80 19.05 -8.27
C THR A 155 -15.68 17.59 -7.85
N ASP A 156 -16.45 17.18 -6.85
CA ASP A 156 -16.40 15.80 -6.37
C ASP A 156 -16.87 14.81 -7.47
N GLU A 157 -17.81 15.21 -8.33
CA GLU A 157 -18.23 14.39 -9.48
C GLU A 157 -17.12 14.21 -10.52
N LEU A 158 -16.27 15.23 -10.72
CA LEU A 158 -15.14 15.11 -11.63
C LEU A 158 -14.07 14.15 -11.08
N ILE A 159 -13.81 14.21 -9.78
CA ILE A 159 -12.87 13.30 -9.11
C ILE A 159 -13.35 11.86 -9.27
N GLU A 160 -14.60 11.57 -8.89
CA GLU A 160 -15.19 10.23 -8.99
C GLU A 160 -15.12 9.70 -10.44
N SER A 161 -15.48 10.54 -11.42
CA SER A 161 -15.44 10.18 -12.83
C SER A 161 -14.01 9.93 -13.37
N VAL A 162 -12.99 10.57 -12.80
CA VAL A 162 -11.58 10.34 -13.16
C VAL A 162 -11.06 9.06 -12.51
N GLU A 163 -11.35 8.82 -11.24
CA GLU A 163 -11.00 7.58 -10.55
C GLU A 163 -11.61 6.35 -11.23
N GLU A 164 -12.88 6.42 -11.63
CA GLU A 164 -13.55 5.36 -12.40
C GLU A 164 -12.83 5.08 -13.73
N ALA A 165 -12.43 6.13 -14.44
CA ALA A 165 -11.74 5.99 -15.73
C ALA A 165 -10.30 5.44 -15.59
N LEU A 166 -9.65 5.70 -14.46
CA LEU A 166 -8.31 5.20 -14.13
C LEU A 166 -8.36 3.79 -13.52
N VAL A 167 -9.48 3.41 -12.90
CA VAL A 167 -9.63 2.20 -12.08
C VAL A 167 -8.74 2.24 -10.82
N PHE A 168 -8.43 3.44 -10.33
CA PHE A 168 -7.63 3.69 -9.12
C PHE A 168 -8.28 4.81 -8.29
N LYS A 169 -8.26 4.66 -6.96
CA LYS A 169 -8.50 5.78 -6.05
C LYS A 169 -7.26 6.65 -5.95
N LEU A 170 -7.43 7.95 -6.10
CA LEU A 170 -6.32 8.89 -6.01
C LEU A 170 -5.98 9.18 -4.54
N PRO A 171 -4.70 9.39 -4.21
CA PRO A 171 -4.29 9.70 -2.84
C PRO A 171 -5.00 10.94 -2.31
N ALA A 172 -5.37 10.94 -1.03
CA ALA A 172 -6.06 12.08 -0.42
C ALA A 172 -5.21 13.37 -0.52
N SER A 173 -3.89 13.24 -0.34
CA SER A 173 -2.91 14.33 -0.48
C SER A 173 -2.85 14.90 -1.91
N TYR A 174 -2.98 14.03 -2.93
CA TYR A 174 -3.06 14.45 -4.33
C TYR A 174 -4.33 15.26 -4.58
N ILE A 175 -5.49 14.72 -4.18
CA ILE A 175 -6.78 15.40 -4.34
C ILE A 175 -6.79 16.76 -3.62
N GLN A 176 -6.24 16.83 -2.40
CA GLN A 176 -6.16 18.07 -1.64
C GLN A 176 -5.30 19.12 -2.35
N ALA A 177 -4.12 18.75 -2.86
CA ALA A 177 -3.28 19.66 -3.64
C ALA A 177 -4.01 20.17 -4.89
N MET A 178 -4.70 19.27 -5.62
CA MET A 178 -5.42 19.62 -6.84
C MET A 178 -6.69 20.45 -6.58
N LYS A 179 -7.29 20.36 -5.38
CA LYS A 179 -8.39 21.23 -4.95
C LYS A 179 -7.93 22.67 -4.73
N VAL A 180 -6.67 22.87 -4.34
CA VAL A 180 -6.07 24.22 -4.23
C VAL A 180 -5.67 24.75 -5.62
N HIS A 181 -5.04 23.91 -6.44
CA HIS A 181 -4.60 24.27 -7.79
C HIS A 181 -4.48 23.00 -8.65
N ASN A 182 -5.35 22.87 -9.65
CA ASN A 182 -5.57 21.61 -10.35
C ASN A 182 -4.55 21.37 -11.46
N GLY A 183 -3.34 20.96 -11.08
CA GLY A 183 -2.23 20.70 -11.97
C GLY A 183 -1.48 21.98 -12.34
N GLY A 184 -0.20 21.85 -12.69
CA GLY A 184 0.63 23.02 -12.92
C GLY A 184 2.12 22.71 -12.95
N ILE A 185 2.91 23.78 -12.90
CA ILE A 185 4.36 23.70 -12.83
C ILE A 185 4.79 24.13 -11.42
N PRO A 186 5.40 23.23 -10.62
CA PRO A 186 5.97 23.61 -9.34
C PRO A 186 7.17 24.57 -9.50
N ARG A 187 7.42 25.44 -8.53
CA ARG A 187 8.63 26.29 -8.50
C ARG A 187 9.90 25.46 -8.33
N ASN A 188 9.86 24.52 -7.40
CA ASN A 188 10.91 23.53 -7.16
C ASN A 188 10.57 22.28 -7.94
N ARG A 189 11.51 21.77 -8.74
CA ARG A 189 11.22 20.74 -9.74
C ARG A 189 12.18 19.56 -9.67
N LYS A 190 13.14 19.59 -8.76
CA LYS A 190 14.14 18.53 -8.61
C LYS A 190 13.86 17.71 -7.38
N PHE A 191 13.83 16.41 -7.52
CA PHE A 191 13.71 15.49 -6.40
C PHE A 191 15.07 14.79 -6.21
N PRO A 192 15.74 14.94 -5.05
CA PRO A 192 17.04 14.34 -4.81
C PRO A 192 16.93 12.82 -4.78
N ILE A 193 17.90 12.12 -5.38
CA ILE A 193 18.00 10.66 -5.33
C ILE A 193 19.43 10.24 -5.00
N GLU A 194 19.57 9.17 -4.23
CA GLU A 194 20.86 8.51 -4.01
C GLU A 194 21.06 7.38 -5.01
N ASP A 195 21.15 7.75 -6.29
CA ASP A 195 21.39 6.81 -7.39
C ASP A 195 22.72 7.19 -8.05
N GLY A 196 23.75 6.32 -7.97
CA GLY A 196 25.15 6.66 -8.30
C GLY A 196 25.45 7.17 -9.72
N ALA A 197 24.43 7.39 -10.58
CA ALA A 197 24.51 7.99 -11.91
C ALA A 197 23.89 9.40 -12.00
N GLN A 198 22.93 9.78 -11.13
CA GLN A 198 22.25 11.07 -11.12
C GLN A 198 21.93 11.49 -9.69
N ASP A 199 22.14 12.77 -9.36
CA ASP A 199 21.89 13.28 -8.01
C ASP A 199 20.41 13.67 -7.79
N PHE A 200 19.62 13.80 -8.86
CA PHE A 200 18.21 14.20 -8.80
C PHE A 200 17.42 13.78 -10.04
N ILE A 201 16.09 13.65 -9.88
CA ILE A 201 15.11 13.60 -10.97
C ILE A 201 14.49 14.99 -11.16
N GLU A 202 14.28 15.44 -12.40
CA GLU A 202 13.57 16.70 -12.67
C GLU A 202 12.19 16.45 -13.27
N ILE A 203 11.16 17.14 -12.78
CA ILE A 203 9.83 17.15 -13.38
C ILE A 203 9.56 18.43 -14.18
N SER A 204 8.79 18.33 -15.26
CA SER A 204 8.32 19.48 -16.04
C SER A 204 7.03 20.07 -15.48
N GLY A 205 6.16 19.24 -14.92
CA GLY A 205 4.87 19.65 -14.36
C GLY A 205 4.07 18.47 -13.82
N ILE A 206 3.10 18.77 -12.97
CA ILE A 206 2.19 17.82 -12.34
C ILE A 206 0.84 17.88 -13.06
N LEU A 207 0.28 16.72 -13.38
CA LEU A 207 -0.95 16.58 -14.15
C LEU A 207 -2.18 16.89 -13.28
N GLY A 208 -3.08 17.76 -13.77
CA GLY A 208 -4.36 17.99 -13.09
C GLY A 208 -5.30 16.78 -13.14
N ILE A 209 -6.19 16.66 -12.16
CA ILE A 209 -7.33 15.73 -12.20
C ILE A 209 -8.35 16.26 -13.20
N GLY A 210 -8.51 15.58 -14.32
CA GLY A 210 -9.46 15.98 -15.35
C GLY A 210 -9.13 15.45 -16.74
N ARG A 211 -9.84 16.00 -17.71
CA ARG A 211 -9.80 15.62 -19.14
C ARG A 211 -9.89 16.82 -20.09
N ASP A 212 -9.80 18.02 -19.55
CA ASP A 212 -9.91 19.30 -20.27
C ASP A 212 -8.58 19.72 -20.91
N LYS A 213 -7.44 19.33 -20.31
CA LYS A 213 -6.11 19.55 -20.86
C LYS A 213 -5.56 18.29 -21.53
N LYS A 214 -4.62 18.46 -22.45
CA LYS A 214 -3.87 17.30 -23.00
C LYS A 214 -3.03 16.63 -21.92
N LYS A 215 -2.46 17.45 -21.02
CA LYS A 215 -1.63 17.05 -19.88
C LYS A 215 -2.42 17.11 -18.56
N SER A 216 -3.58 16.47 -18.55
CA SER A 216 -4.32 16.09 -17.33
C SER A 216 -4.36 14.57 -17.24
N LEU A 217 -4.75 14.00 -16.08
CA LEU A 217 -4.72 12.55 -15.85
C LEU A 217 -5.45 11.74 -16.94
N CYS A 218 -6.64 12.20 -17.36
CA CYS A 218 -7.43 11.60 -18.44
C CYS A 218 -7.35 12.40 -19.75
N GLY A 219 -6.32 13.23 -19.92
CA GLY A 219 -6.05 13.97 -21.15
C GLY A 219 -5.48 13.08 -22.26
N SER A 220 -5.38 13.62 -23.48
CA SER A 220 -4.86 12.85 -24.62
C SER A 220 -3.36 12.55 -24.56
N LEU A 221 -2.62 13.15 -23.62
CA LEU A 221 -1.25 12.83 -23.24
C LEU A 221 -1.17 12.50 -21.73
N GLY A 222 -2.28 12.05 -21.15
CA GLY A 222 -2.39 11.71 -19.73
C GLY A 222 -1.92 10.29 -19.41
N SER A 223 -2.25 9.82 -18.21
CA SER A 223 -1.76 8.56 -17.65
C SER A 223 -1.95 7.36 -18.58
N ARG A 224 -3.19 7.16 -19.03
CA ARG A 224 -3.53 6.02 -19.89
C ARG A 224 -2.79 6.01 -21.21
N PHE A 225 -2.62 7.18 -21.84
CA PHE A 225 -1.86 7.31 -23.08
C PHE A 225 -0.38 6.96 -22.86
N MET A 226 0.21 7.43 -21.76
CA MET A 226 1.61 7.14 -21.43
C MET A 226 1.82 5.64 -21.20
N ILE A 227 0.88 4.95 -20.56
CA ILE A 227 0.96 3.49 -20.37
C ILE A 227 0.77 2.77 -21.72
N GLU A 228 -0.36 2.96 -22.39
CA GLU A 228 -0.74 2.18 -23.58
C GLU A 228 0.12 2.51 -24.82
N ASN A 229 0.46 3.78 -25.04
CA ASN A 229 1.20 4.24 -26.22
C ASN A 229 2.65 4.62 -25.91
N GLY A 230 2.92 5.10 -24.69
CA GLY A 230 4.27 5.44 -24.25
C GLY A 230 5.10 4.22 -23.82
N GLY A 231 4.46 3.08 -23.57
CA GLY A 231 5.10 1.81 -23.20
C GLY A 231 5.53 1.75 -21.73
N TYR A 232 5.00 2.63 -20.87
CA TYR A 232 5.28 2.60 -19.43
C TYR A 232 4.50 1.48 -18.73
N PRO A 233 5.00 0.98 -17.58
CA PRO A 233 4.40 -0.15 -16.89
C PRO A 233 2.98 0.17 -16.39
N GLU A 234 2.10 -0.83 -16.47
CA GLU A 234 0.71 -0.75 -15.98
C GLU A 234 0.65 -1.04 -14.47
N VAL A 235 1.32 -0.21 -13.68
CA VAL A 235 1.44 -0.37 -12.21
C VAL A 235 0.68 0.69 -11.42
N GLY A 236 0.05 1.65 -12.11
CA GLY A 236 -0.68 2.72 -11.48
C GLY A 236 -0.92 3.93 -12.39
N VAL A 237 -0.73 5.13 -11.84
CA VAL A 237 -1.14 6.38 -12.49
C VAL A 237 0.05 7.29 -12.74
N VAL A 238 0.32 7.65 -14.00
CA VAL A 238 1.32 8.70 -14.31
C VAL A 238 0.79 10.05 -13.83
N ILE A 239 1.60 10.76 -13.04
CA ILE A 239 1.22 12.03 -12.42
C ILE A 239 2.14 13.20 -12.79
N CYS A 240 3.36 12.96 -13.25
CA CYS A 240 4.24 14.03 -13.73
C CYS A 240 4.89 13.71 -15.07
N ASP A 241 5.08 14.74 -15.88
CA ASP A 241 6.01 14.71 -17.00
C ASP A 241 7.42 15.02 -16.54
N CYS A 242 8.42 14.45 -17.20
CA CYS A 242 9.82 14.81 -17.06
C CYS A 242 10.30 15.59 -18.30
N PRO A 243 11.43 16.34 -18.23
CA PRO A 243 12.03 16.96 -19.40
C PRO A 243 12.39 15.96 -20.51
N SER A 244 12.78 14.73 -20.14
CA SER A 244 12.99 13.64 -21.07
C SER A 244 11.67 12.96 -21.44
N PRO A 245 11.42 12.65 -22.73
CA PRO A 245 10.25 11.86 -23.14
C PRO A 245 10.35 10.36 -22.77
N SER A 246 11.52 9.91 -22.27
CA SER A 246 11.73 8.54 -21.79
C SER A 246 11.55 8.38 -20.28
N GLU A 247 11.15 9.43 -19.58
CA GLU A 247 11.03 9.46 -18.14
C GLU A 247 9.63 9.92 -17.72
N VAL A 248 9.09 9.31 -16.68
CA VAL A 248 7.83 9.72 -16.03
C VAL A 248 7.91 9.51 -14.52
N VAL A 249 7.08 10.25 -13.79
CA VAL A 249 6.78 9.97 -12.38
C VAL A 249 5.37 9.45 -12.25
N MET A 250 5.21 8.33 -11.53
CA MET A 250 3.96 7.60 -11.40
C MET A 250 3.65 7.30 -9.93
N LEU A 251 2.35 7.19 -9.63
CA LEU A 251 1.85 6.52 -8.44
C LEU A 251 1.89 5.01 -8.69
N ASP A 252 2.50 4.25 -7.79
CA ASP A 252 2.66 2.79 -7.85
C ASP A 252 1.75 2.11 -6.83
N TYR A 253 0.77 1.35 -7.32
CA TYR A 253 -0.25 0.69 -6.51
C TYR A 253 0.02 -0.82 -6.33
N ARG A 254 1.14 -1.35 -6.82
CA ARG A 254 1.44 -2.79 -6.74
C ARG A 254 1.34 -3.37 -5.33
N SER A 255 1.75 -2.60 -4.33
CA SER A 255 1.73 -3.01 -2.92
C SER A 255 0.47 -2.60 -2.17
N SER A 256 -0.25 -1.58 -2.63
CA SER A 256 -1.38 -0.99 -1.90
C SER A 256 -2.75 -1.42 -2.42
N GLY A 257 -2.81 -2.07 -3.59
CA GLY A 257 -4.08 -2.30 -4.30
C GLY A 257 -4.66 -1.00 -4.86
N ASN A 258 -5.70 -1.10 -5.68
CA ASN A 258 -6.21 0.05 -6.45
C ASN A 258 -6.89 1.14 -5.59
N ASP A 259 -7.12 0.88 -4.31
CA ASP A 259 -7.79 1.77 -3.36
C ASP A 259 -6.91 2.19 -2.15
N GLY A 260 -5.70 1.64 -2.02
CA GLY A 260 -4.74 2.00 -0.97
C GLY A 260 -3.87 3.22 -1.29
N GLU A 261 -3.00 3.60 -0.35
CA GLU A 261 -2.05 4.71 -0.52
C GLU A 261 -0.83 4.25 -1.36
N PRO A 262 -0.64 4.77 -2.59
CA PRO A 262 0.45 4.37 -3.47
C PRO A 262 1.77 5.05 -3.14
N GLU A 263 2.87 4.39 -3.51
CA GLU A 263 4.19 5.00 -3.50
C GLU A 263 4.40 5.89 -4.73
N VAL A 264 5.39 6.77 -4.70
CA VAL A 264 5.79 7.55 -5.87
C VAL A 264 7.08 6.99 -6.45
N ILE A 265 7.04 6.64 -7.73
CA ILE A 265 8.17 6.07 -8.47
C ILE A 265 8.53 6.92 -9.68
N HIS A 266 9.81 6.89 -10.06
CA HIS A 266 10.32 7.32 -11.35
C HIS A 266 10.56 6.10 -12.24
N VAL A 267 10.21 6.21 -13.51
CA VAL A 267 10.47 5.16 -14.51
C VAL A 267 11.29 5.74 -15.66
N ASP A 268 12.50 5.24 -15.86
CA ASP A 268 13.35 5.57 -17.00
C ASP A 268 13.34 4.43 -18.03
N LYS A 269 12.59 4.64 -19.12
CA LYS A 269 12.50 3.69 -20.23
C LYS A 269 13.81 3.56 -21.01
N ALA A 270 14.63 4.62 -21.07
CA ALA A 270 15.91 4.56 -21.80
C ALA A 270 16.93 3.68 -21.08
N ASN A 271 16.78 3.52 -19.76
CA ASN A 271 17.60 2.66 -18.92
C ASN A 271 16.87 1.36 -18.55
N ASP A 272 16.43 0.61 -19.55
CA ASP A 272 15.76 -0.69 -19.40
C ASP A 272 14.56 -0.68 -18.43
N TYR A 273 13.75 0.37 -18.51
CA TYR A 273 12.60 0.59 -17.62
C TYR A 273 12.96 0.61 -16.13
N LYS A 274 14.15 1.10 -15.78
CA LYS A 274 14.59 1.22 -14.38
C LYS A 274 13.54 1.97 -13.56
N ILE A 275 13.03 1.30 -12.54
CA ILE A 275 12.10 1.86 -11.56
C ILE A 275 12.91 2.32 -10.35
N THR A 276 12.78 3.60 -10.00
CA THR A 276 13.40 4.19 -8.81
C THR A 276 12.32 4.70 -7.88
N ARG A 277 12.26 4.18 -6.66
CA ARG A 277 11.33 4.68 -5.64
C ARG A 277 11.77 6.08 -5.20
N LEU A 278 10.86 7.05 -5.31
CA LEU A 278 11.11 8.44 -4.92
C LEU A 278 10.60 8.72 -3.51
N ALA A 279 9.34 8.37 -3.23
CA ALA A 279 8.71 8.69 -1.96
C ALA A 279 7.67 7.64 -1.55
N ALA A 280 7.36 7.59 -0.26
CA ALA A 280 6.37 6.67 0.29
C ALA A 280 4.93 7.02 -0.09
N ASN A 281 4.67 8.29 -0.43
CA ASN A 281 3.38 8.79 -0.88
C ASN A 281 3.53 10.14 -1.59
N PHE A 282 2.43 10.68 -2.12
CA PHE A 282 2.47 11.94 -2.87
C PHE A 282 2.87 13.15 -2.01
N GLU A 283 2.46 13.22 -0.75
CA GLU A 283 2.82 14.31 0.17
C GLU A 283 4.34 14.38 0.41
N ALA A 284 4.97 13.23 0.64
CA ALA A 284 6.41 13.13 0.80
C ALA A 284 7.14 13.50 -0.49
N PHE A 285 6.58 13.13 -1.65
CA PHE A 285 7.16 13.50 -2.95
C PHE A 285 7.17 15.02 -3.16
N ILE A 286 6.03 15.70 -2.99
CA ILE A 286 5.96 17.17 -3.17
C ILE A 286 6.81 17.92 -2.15
N SER A 287 6.92 17.42 -0.93
CA SER A 287 7.74 18.02 0.14
C SER A 287 9.24 17.87 -0.11
N GLY A 288 9.65 16.87 -0.89
CA GLY A 288 11.05 16.64 -1.25
C GLY A 288 11.52 17.38 -2.51
N LEU A 289 10.68 18.22 -3.12
CA LEU A 289 11.08 19.00 -4.30
C LEU A 289 11.92 20.23 -3.91
N GLU A 290 13.10 20.34 -4.53
CA GLU A 290 14.09 21.43 -4.41
C GLU A 290 14.30 22.24 -5.71
#